data_AF-A0A973AGQ4-F1
#
_entry.id   AF-A0A973AGQ4-F1
#
_cell.length_a   1.000
_cell.length_b   1.000
_cell.length_c   1.000
_cell.angle_alpha   90.00
_cell.angle_beta   90.00
_cell.angle_gamma   90.00
#
_symmetry.space_group_name_H-M   'P 1'
#
loop_
_entity.id
_entity.type
_entity.pdbx_description
1 polymer ?
#
loop_
_entity_poly.entity_id
_entity_poly.type
_entity_poly.pdbx_seq_one_letter_code
_entity_poly.pdbx_strand_id
1 'polypeptide(L)'
;MRIAGDNSFADREKGKAAIRAAIAAGYTHFDHADVYSDGNSESIFSEVLREESALRDQLIITSKCGILQSSNPDIAITKRYDFSREYILRRVDESLQRLGIDYLDLLLLHRPDYLMDPEDVASTFDTLMEQRKVRNFGVSNFRPSQLSLLQKYCSVPLLANQIEINIDNISALTDGTLDQCLEHGITPMAWCPLGGVAYPA
;
A
#
# COMPACT_ATOMS: atom_id res chain seq x y z
N MET A 1 -7.33 1.83 -0.22
CA MET A 1 -8.52 2.44 -0.83
C MET A 1 -8.23 2.75 -2.29
N ARG A 2 -8.92 2.04 -3.17
CA ARG A 2 -8.96 2.37 -4.59
C ARG A 2 -10.20 3.22 -4.83
N ILE A 3 -10.03 4.40 -5.43
CA ILE A 3 -11.15 5.23 -5.87
C ILE A 3 -11.39 4.88 -7.34
N ALA A 4 -12.56 4.30 -7.60
CA ALA A 4 -12.99 3.89 -8.93
C ALA A 4 -13.82 5.00 -9.59
N GLY A 5 -13.86 4.98 -10.93
CA GLY A 5 -14.53 6.00 -11.75
C GLY A 5 -13.70 6.32 -12.99
N ASP A 6 -14.23 7.19 -13.85
CA ASP A 6 -13.58 7.64 -15.08
C ASP A 6 -12.65 8.86 -14.87
N ASN A 7 -12.44 9.25 -13.61
CA ASN A 7 -11.69 10.43 -13.21
C ASN A 7 -12.28 11.77 -13.70
N SER A 8 -13.53 11.78 -14.17
CA SER A 8 -14.28 13.01 -14.44
C SER A 8 -14.47 13.84 -13.17
N PHE A 9 -14.75 15.12 -13.33
CA PHE A 9 -15.07 16.01 -12.20
C PHE A 9 -16.15 15.43 -11.28
N ALA A 10 -17.21 14.86 -11.85
CA ALA A 10 -18.32 14.29 -11.09
C ALA A 10 -17.88 13.07 -10.25
N ASP A 11 -17.08 12.17 -10.83
CA ASP A 11 -16.58 10.99 -10.09
C ASP A 11 -15.52 11.36 -9.05
N ARG A 12 -14.69 12.38 -9.31
CA ARG A 12 -13.76 12.92 -8.32
C ARG A 12 -14.50 13.50 -7.11
N GLU A 13 -15.56 14.27 -7.33
CA GLU A 13 -16.38 14.82 -6.24
C GLU A 13 -17.07 13.71 -5.41
N LYS A 14 -17.54 12.63 -6.04
CA LYS A 14 -18.03 11.44 -5.30
C LYS A 14 -16.92 10.79 -4.49
N GLY A 15 -15.72 10.65 -5.04
CA GLY A 15 -14.54 10.12 -4.35
C GLY A 15 -14.19 10.93 -3.11
N LYS A 16 -14.15 12.26 -3.24
CA LYS A 16 -13.95 13.19 -2.11
C LYS A 16 -15.05 13.06 -1.06
N ALA A 17 -16.30 12.97 -1.47
CA ALA A 17 -17.43 12.77 -0.56
C ALA A 17 -17.30 11.45 0.22
N ALA A 18 -16.88 10.36 -0.43
CA ALA A 18 -16.64 9.08 0.22
C ALA A 18 -15.50 9.13 1.26
N ILE A 19 -14.39 9.82 0.94
CA ILE A 19 -13.28 10.05 1.88
C ILE A 19 -13.79 10.79 3.12
N ARG A 20 -14.51 11.91 2.93
CA ARG A 20 -15.06 12.69 4.04
C ARG A 20 -16.04 11.89 4.88
N ALA A 21 -16.90 11.09 4.25
CA ALA A 21 -17.83 10.22 4.95
C ALA A 21 -17.09 9.20 5.82
N ALA A 22 -16.00 8.61 5.32
CA ALA A 22 -15.16 7.69 6.10
C ALA A 22 -14.51 8.41 7.30
N ILE A 23 -13.92 9.59 7.09
CA ILE A 23 -13.33 10.38 8.18
C ILE A 23 -14.39 10.74 9.22
N ALA A 24 -15.57 11.20 8.80
CA ALA A 24 -16.69 11.54 9.68
C ALA A 24 -17.23 10.33 10.45
N ALA A 25 -17.10 9.12 9.90
CA ALA A 25 -17.45 7.87 10.57
C ALA A 25 -16.36 7.37 11.55
N GLY A 26 -15.23 8.09 11.67
CA GLY A 26 -14.15 7.78 12.60
C GLY A 26 -13.03 6.90 12.03
N TYR A 27 -13.01 6.66 10.71
CA TYR A 27 -11.88 5.95 10.09
C TYR A 27 -10.64 6.85 10.07
N THR A 28 -9.53 6.35 10.61
CA THR A 28 -8.26 7.07 10.68
C THR A 28 -7.16 6.44 9.81
N HIS A 29 -7.35 5.21 9.33
CA HIS A 29 -6.36 4.51 8.50
C HIS A 29 -6.82 4.45 7.04
N PHE A 30 -6.07 5.11 6.16
CA PHE A 30 -6.31 5.13 4.72
C PHE A 30 -5.17 4.42 3.99
N ASP A 31 -5.54 3.31 3.35
CA ASP A 31 -4.66 2.52 2.52
C ASP A 31 -4.61 3.10 1.09
N HIS A 32 -3.46 3.08 0.42
CA HIS A 32 -3.25 3.51 -0.97
C HIS A 32 -2.31 2.52 -1.66
N ALA A 33 -2.09 2.69 -2.96
CA ALA A 33 -0.98 2.07 -3.68
C ALA A 33 -0.64 2.93 -4.90
N ASP A 34 0.63 2.92 -5.27
CA ASP A 34 1.18 3.63 -6.42
C ASP A 34 0.50 3.29 -7.77
N VAL A 35 -0.03 2.07 -7.89
CA VAL A 35 -0.72 1.56 -9.09
C VAL A 35 -2.25 1.73 -9.06
N TYR A 36 -2.85 2.23 -7.97
CA TYR A 36 -4.31 2.34 -7.89
C TYR A 36 -4.84 3.47 -8.77
N SER A 37 -5.58 3.07 -9.80
CA SER A 37 -6.18 3.99 -10.79
C SER A 37 -5.11 4.91 -11.40
N ASP A 38 -3.93 4.35 -11.68
CA ASP A 38 -2.76 5.06 -12.23
C ASP A 38 -2.33 6.27 -11.40
N GLY A 39 -2.43 6.13 -10.08
CA GLY A 39 -2.09 7.18 -9.12
C GLY A 39 -3.23 8.17 -8.84
N ASN A 40 -4.34 8.14 -9.59
CA ASN A 40 -5.46 9.05 -9.35
C ASN A 40 -6.10 8.87 -7.98
N SER A 41 -6.06 7.66 -7.40
CA SER A 41 -6.57 7.43 -6.04
C SER A 41 -5.81 8.27 -5.01
N GLU A 42 -4.48 8.39 -5.15
CA GLU A 42 -3.65 9.25 -4.29
C GLU A 42 -3.92 10.73 -4.56
N SER A 43 -4.08 11.13 -5.83
CA SER A 43 -4.34 12.53 -6.19
C SER A 43 -5.71 13.05 -5.73
N ILE A 44 -6.77 12.24 -5.76
CA ILE A 44 -8.09 12.63 -5.22
C ILE A 44 -8.01 12.77 -3.70
N PHE A 45 -7.27 11.89 -3.02
CA PHE A 45 -7.05 12.00 -1.58
C PHE A 45 -6.29 13.28 -1.21
N SER A 46 -5.28 13.64 -2.02
CA SER A 46 -4.55 14.91 -1.86
C SER A 46 -5.44 16.14 -1.94
N GLU A 47 -6.48 16.14 -2.78
CA GLU A 47 -7.43 17.26 -2.83
C GLU A 47 -8.15 17.45 -1.49
N VAL A 48 -8.60 16.37 -0.85
CA VAL A 48 -9.21 16.44 0.49
C VAL A 48 -8.21 16.95 1.51
N LEU A 49 -6.98 16.44 1.52
CA LEU A 49 -5.94 16.89 2.44
C LEU A 49 -5.56 18.36 2.23
N ARG A 50 -5.56 18.87 0.98
CA ARG A 50 -5.30 20.29 0.71
C ARG A 50 -6.45 21.19 1.15
N GLU A 51 -7.69 20.74 0.96
CA GLU A 51 -8.88 21.45 1.41
C GLU A 51 -8.97 21.49 2.94
N GLU A 52 -8.46 20.47 3.63
CA GLU A 52 -8.56 20.27 5.08
C GLU A 52 -7.22 19.80 5.69
N SER A 53 -6.19 20.65 5.64
CA SER A 53 -4.80 20.29 5.99
C SER A 53 -4.61 19.74 7.42
N ALA A 54 -5.46 20.17 8.37
CA ALA A 54 -5.45 19.66 9.73
C ALA A 54 -5.76 18.15 9.84
N LEU A 55 -6.30 17.53 8.79
CA LEU A 55 -6.56 16.09 8.75
C LEU A 55 -5.26 15.28 8.72
N ARG A 56 -4.17 15.79 8.12
CA ARG A 56 -2.96 14.98 7.93
C ARG A 56 -2.45 14.37 9.23
N ASP A 57 -2.43 15.14 10.31
CA ASP A 57 -1.91 14.69 11.62
C ASP A 57 -2.87 13.75 12.37
N GLN A 58 -4.10 13.60 11.89
CA GLN A 58 -5.13 12.72 12.47
C GLN A 58 -5.22 11.37 11.75
N LEU A 59 -4.50 11.21 10.64
CA LEU A 59 -4.62 10.07 9.74
C LEU A 59 -3.33 9.26 9.69
N ILE A 60 -3.52 7.94 9.60
CA ILE A 60 -2.49 6.96 9.23
C ILE A 60 -2.62 6.72 7.74
N ILE A 61 -1.60 7.13 6.97
CA ILE A 61 -1.58 6.96 5.51
C ILE A 61 -0.61 5.83 5.15
N THR A 62 -1.14 4.77 4.58
CA THR A 62 -0.36 3.66 4.01
C THR A 62 -0.34 3.77 2.50
N SER A 63 0.81 3.54 1.86
CA SER A 63 0.87 3.27 0.42
C SER A 63 1.67 2.00 0.16
N LYS A 64 1.66 1.55 -1.10
CA LYS A 64 2.35 0.35 -1.54
C LYS A 64 3.11 0.63 -2.83
N CYS A 65 4.21 -0.09 -3.02
CA CYS A 65 4.96 -0.11 -4.27
C CYS A 65 5.41 -1.53 -4.63
N GLY A 66 5.94 -1.66 -5.85
CA GLY A 66 6.64 -2.86 -6.32
C GLY A 66 5.90 -3.64 -7.40
N ILE A 67 4.83 -3.09 -7.97
CA ILE A 67 4.18 -3.62 -9.17
C ILE A 67 4.51 -2.71 -10.34
N LEU A 68 5.33 -3.19 -11.26
CA LEU A 68 5.51 -2.52 -12.54
C LEU A 68 4.44 -3.03 -13.52
N GLN A 69 3.55 -2.14 -13.91
CA GLN A 69 2.56 -2.36 -14.97
C GLN A 69 2.44 -1.09 -15.81
N SER A 70 2.23 -1.25 -17.12
CA SER A 70 1.79 -0.14 -17.96
C SER A 70 0.28 -0.03 -17.88
N SER A 71 -0.22 1.19 -17.71
CA SER A 71 -1.61 1.52 -17.98
C SER A 71 -1.84 2.07 -19.37
N ASN A 72 -0.77 2.39 -20.10
CA ASN A 72 -0.84 2.79 -21.48
C ASN A 72 -0.84 1.53 -22.38
N PRO A 73 -1.94 1.23 -23.10
CA PRO A 73 -1.99 0.09 -24.00
C PRO A 73 -0.95 0.16 -25.13
N ASP A 74 -0.44 1.35 -25.45
CA ASP A 74 0.59 1.56 -26.47
C ASP A 74 2.01 1.30 -25.95
N ILE A 75 2.19 1.20 -24.63
CA ILE A 75 3.48 0.88 -24.01
C ILE A 75 3.42 -0.56 -23.52
N ALA A 76 3.98 -1.48 -24.31
CA ALA A 76 4.11 -2.88 -23.95
C ALA A 76 5.13 -3.05 -22.80
N ILE A 77 4.63 -3.03 -21.56
CA ILE A 77 5.39 -3.47 -20.38
C ILE A 77 4.77 -4.79 -19.92
N THR A 78 5.58 -5.85 -19.92
CA THR A 78 5.23 -7.09 -19.22
C THR A 78 5.11 -6.80 -17.74
N LYS A 79 3.92 -7.03 -17.18
CA LYS A 79 3.68 -6.89 -15.75
C LYS A 79 4.70 -7.71 -14.98
N ARG A 80 5.44 -7.06 -14.08
CA ARG A 80 6.45 -7.69 -13.23
C ARG A 80 6.48 -7.03 -11.86
N TYR A 81 7.18 -7.67 -10.94
CA TYR A 81 7.51 -7.09 -9.65
C TYR A 81 8.93 -6.53 -9.70
N ASP A 82 9.15 -5.45 -8.96
CA ASP A 82 10.43 -4.75 -8.94
C ASP A 82 10.62 -4.14 -7.56
N PHE A 83 11.44 -4.80 -6.75
CA PHE A 83 11.89 -4.30 -5.46
C PHE A 83 13.31 -3.72 -5.50
N SER A 84 13.83 -3.35 -6.67
CA SER A 84 15.11 -2.64 -6.74
C SER A 84 15.04 -1.33 -5.96
N ARG A 85 16.16 -0.96 -5.33
CA ARG A 85 16.33 0.29 -4.62
C ARG A 85 15.83 1.50 -5.41
N GLU A 86 16.26 1.64 -6.67
CA GLU A 86 15.89 2.76 -7.53
C GLU A 86 14.37 2.83 -7.76
N TYR A 87 13.75 1.66 -7.95
CA TYR A 87 12.31 1.58 -8.15
C TYR A 87 11.55 2.00 -6.89
N ILE A 88 11.88 1.42 -5.73
CA ILE A 88 11.20 1.72 -4.46
C ILE A 88 11.32 3.20 -4.11
N LEU A 89 12.54 3.75 -4.13
CA LEU A 89 12.79 5.16 -3.80
C LEU A 89 11.98 6.09 -4.71
N ARG A 90 12.02 5.85 -6.02
CA ARG A 90 11.26 6.65 -6.99
C ARG A 90 9.76 6.57 -6.76
N ARG A 91 9.21 5.38 -6.53
CA ARG A 91 7.75 5.21 -6.35
C ARG A 91 7.25 5.79 -5.04
N VAL A 92 8.06 5.78 -3.98
CA VAL A 92 7.75 6.49 -2.74
C VAL A 92 7.70 8.00 -3.00
N ASP A 93 8.71 8.56 -3.67
CA ASP A 93 8.73 10.00 -3.99
C ASP A 93 7.53 10.43 -4.83
N GLU A 94 7.20 9.65 -5.86
CA GLU A 94 6.02 9.92 -6.69
C GLU A 94 4.71 9.81 -5.89
N SER A 95 4.62 8.87 -4.92
CA SER A 95 3.43 8.71 -4.07
C SER A 95 3.28 9.89 -3.10
N LEU A 96 4.36 10.31 -2.46
CA LEU A 96 4.40 11.50 -1.60
C LEU A 96 4.00 12.76 -2.37
N GLN A 97 4.53 12.92 -3.59
CA GLN A 97 4.16 14.02 -4.48
C GLN A 97 2.66 13.99 -4.84
N ARG A 98 2.11 12.83 -5.22
CA ARG A 98 0.70 12.69 -5.58
C ARG A 98 -0.23 12.94 -4.39
N LEU A 99 0.15 12.47 -3.21
CA LEU A 99 -0.59 12.69 -1.96
C LEU A 99 -0.44 14.12 -1.43
N GLY A 100 0.64 14.82 -1.78
CA GLY A 100 0.94 16.16 -1.26
C GLY A 100 1.30 16.13 0.22
N ILE A 101 2.06 15.12 0.66
CA ILE A 101 2.48 14.92 2.06
C ILE A 101 3.97 14.61 2.10
N ASP A 102 4.62 14.87 3.24
CA ASP A 102 6.07 14.70 3.39
C ASP A 102 6.49 13.27 3.78
N TYR A 103 5.57 12.48 4.34
CA TYR A 103 5.86 11.13 4.80
C TYR A 103 4.65 10.20 4.73
N LEU A 104 4.92 8.90 4.55
CA LEU A 104 3.98 7.80 4.77
C LEU A 104 4.10 7.27 6.19
N ASP A 105 2.96 6.93 6.81
CA ASP A 105 2.95 6.26 8.10
C ASP A 105 3.37 4.79 7.98
N LEU A 106 3.04 4.15 6.85
CA LEU A 106 3.39 2.77 6.55
C LEU A 106 3.61 2.59 5.04
N LEU A 107 4.73 1.99 4.64
CA LEU A 107 4.95 1.50 3.29
C LEU A 107 4.83 -0.02 3.25
N LEU A 108 4.04 -0.55 2.31
CA LEU A 108 3.98 -1.99 2.05
C LEU A 108 4.63 -2.36 0.72
N LEU A 109 5.38 -3.45 0.71
CA LEU A 109 5.73 -4.15 -0.54
C LEU A 109 4.49 -4.89 -1.06
N HIS A 110 3.98 -4.49 -2.22
CA HIS A 110 2.60 -4.77 -2.64
C HIS A 110 2.33 -6.26 -2.97
N ARG A 111 3.29 -6.96 -3.57
CA ARG A 111 3.22 -8.39 -3.91
C ARG A 111 4.63 -8.98 -3.84
N PRO A 112 4.82 -10.23 -3.43
CA PRO A 112 6.15 -10.81 -3.39
C PRO A 112 6.86 -10.73 -4.75
N ASP A 113 8.04 -10.11 -4.77
CA ASP A 113 9.00 -10.25 -5.85
C ASP A 113 9.90 -11.45 -5.55
N TYR A 114 9.78 -12.51 -6.35
CA TYR A 114 10.57 -13.73 -6.18
C TYR A 114 12.05 -13.55 -6.56
N LEU A 115 12.40 -12.43 -7.19
CA LEU A 115 13.77 -12.09 -7.59
C LEU A 115 14.40 -11.05 -6.66
N MET A 116 13.72 -10.62 -5.59
CA MET A 116 14.24 -9.61 -4.68
C MET A 116 15.53 -10.06 -3.99
N ASP A 117 16.44 -9.12 -3.79
CA ASP A 117 17.51 -9.23 -2.81
C ASP A 117 17.02 -8.63 -1.47
N PRO A 118 16.81 -9.43 -0.41
CA PRO A 118 16.29 -8.92 0.85
C PRO A 118 17.25 -7.93 1.54
N GLU A 119 18.56 -8.00 1.29
CA GLU A 119 19.54 -7.06 1.85
C GLU A 119 19.42 -5.68 1.19
N ASP A 120 19.25 -5.63 -0.14
CA ASP A 120 19.03 -4.38 -0.88
C ASP A 120 17.70 -3.72 -0.49
N VAL A 121 16.63 -4.52 -0.30
CA VAL A 121 15.34 -4.02 0.19
C VAL A 121 15.47 -3.44 1.60
N ALA A 122 16.14 -4.13 2.51
CA ALA A 122 16.35 -3.65 3.87
C ALA A 122 17.16 -2.33 3.91
N SER A 123 18.26 -2.25 3.16
CA SER A 123 19.06 -1.02 3.02
C SER A 123 18.25 0.14 2.41
N THR A 124 17.30 -0.18 1.52
CA THR A 124 16.38 0.81 0.95
C THR A 124 15.37 1.31 1.98
N PHE A 125 14.86 0.46 2.86
CA PHE A 125 14.03 0.89 4.00
C PHE A 125 14.80 1.80 4.95
N ASP A 126 16.05 1.47 5.27
CA ASP A 126 16.92 2.32 6.11
C ASP A 126 17.07 3.72 5.49
N THR A 127 17.31 3.79 4.19
CA THR A 127 17.40 5.08 3.46
C THR A 127 16.10 5.89 3.56
N LEU A 128 14.93 5.24 3.42
CA LEU A 128 13.64 5.92 3.51
C LEU A 128 13.35 6.43 4.93
N MET A 129 13.79 5.72 5.96
CA MET A 129 13.71 6.17 7.36
C MET A 129 14.63 7.35 7.63
N GLU A 130 15.89 7.27 7.18
CA GLU A 130 16.87 8.36 7.31
C GLU A 130 16.37 9.65 6.65
N GLN A 131 15.74 9.51 5.47
CA GLN A 131 15.11 10.62 4.75
C GLN A 131 13.77 11.06 5.38
N ARG A 132 13.28 10.37 6.42
CA ARG A 132 11.99 10.60 7.10
C ARG A 132 10.77 10.52 6.17
N LYS A 133 10.91 9.85 5.03
CA LYS A 133 9.85 9.69 4.03
C LYS A 133 8.87 8.57 4.39
N VAL A 134 9.30 7.60 5.18
CA VAL A 134 8.48 6.49 5.64
C VAL A 134 8.77 6.22 7.12
N ARG A 135 7.72 6.08 7.93
CA ARG A 135 7.86 5.81 9.36
C ARG A 135 7.94 4.32 9.69
N ASN A 136 7.15 3.50 9.01
CA ASN A 136 7.05 2.07 9.28
C ASN A 136 6.96 1.27 7.97
N PHE A 137 7.28 -0.02 8.04
CA PHE A 137 7.28 -0.91 6.89
C PHE A 137 6.43 -2.14 7.14
N GLY A 138 5.95 -2.72 6.06
CA GLY A 138 5.27 -4.00 6.05
C GLY A 138 5.29 -4.60 4.67
N VAL A 139 4.52 -5.67 4.50
CA VAL A 139 4.42 -6.42 3.25
C VAL A 139 2.95 -6.67 2.92
N SER A 140 2.70 -7.14 1.71
CA SER A 140 1.36 -7.53 1.29
C SER A 140 1.42 -8.80 0.47
N ASN A 141 0.58 -9.77 0.85
CA ASN A 141 0.46 -11.09 0.23
C ASN A 141 1.72 -11.96 0.36
N PHE A 142 2.52 -11.75 1.40
CA PHE A 142 3.70 -12.57 1.68
C PHE A 142 3.31 -13.83 2.45
N ARG A 143 3.96 -14.94 2.09
CA ARG A 143 3.95 -16.19 2.86
C ARG A 143 4.88 -16.06 4.08
N PRO A 144 4.69 -16.90 5.12
CA PRO A 144 5.54 -16.86 6.30
C PRO A 144 7.04 -16.93 6.01
N SER A 145 7.45 -17.81 5.08
CA SER A 145 8.85 -17.95 4.68
C SER A 145 9.43 -16.70 4.03
N GLN A 146 8.62 -15.97 3.24
CA GLN A 146 9.04 -14.75 2.56
C GLN A 146 9.16 -13.59 3.55
N LEU A 147 8.19 -13.47 4.46
CA LEU A 147 8.22 -12.45 5.50
C LEU A 147 9.42 -12.67 6.42
N SER A 148 9.63 -13.90 6.90
CA SER A 148 10.78 -14.24 7.74
C SER A 148 12.11 -13.98 7.04
N LEU A 149 12.20 -14.29 5.74
CA LEU A 149 13.40 -14.01 4.94
C LEU A 149 13.71 -12.51 4.93
N LEU A 150 12.73 -11.65 4.61
CA LEU A 150 12.94 -10.21 4.56
C LEU A 150 13.21 -9.62 5.96
N GLN A 151 12.42 -10.01 6.97
CA GLN A 151 12.55 -9.55 8.35
C GLN A 151 13.94 -9.79 8.92
N LYS A 152 14.62 -10.88 8.51
CA LYS A 152 15.99 -11.18 8.93
C LYS A 152 17.00 -10.07 8.57
N TYR A 153 16.76 -9.33 7.50
CA TYR A 153 17.67 -8.28 7.01
C TYR A 153 17.22 -6.87 7.44
N CYS A 154 15.94 -6.68 7.77
CA CYS A 154 15.44 -5.38 8.22
C CYS A 154 15.98 -5.00 9.61
N SER A 155 16.42 -3.74 9.74
CA SER A 155 16.84 -3.14 11.01
C SER A 155 15.67 -2.87 11.98
N VAL A 156 14.45 -2.79 11.44
CA VAL A 156 13.20 -2.54 12.15
C VAL A 156 12.17 -3.67 11.89
N PRO A 157 11.21 -3.91 12.80
CA PRO A 157 10.16 -4.89 12.58
C PRO A 157 9.23 -4.49 11.43
N LEU A 158 8.84 -5.47 10.61
CA LEU A 158 7.73 -5.36 9.67
C LEU A 158 6.41 -5.42 10.45
N LEU A 159 5.65 -4.33 10.44
CA LEU A 159 4.49 -4.18 11.33
C LEU A 159 3.20 -4.76 10.77
N ALA A 160 3.14 -5.02 9.47
CA ALA A 160 1.92 -5.49 8.83
C ALA A 160 2.18 -6.48 7.69
N ASN A 161 1.25 -7.42 7.52
CA ASN A 161 1.11 -8.21 6.30
C ASN A 161 -0.33 -8.05 5.78
N GLN A 162 -0.51 -7.28 4.70
CA GLN A 162 -1.83 -7.09 4.11
C GLN A 162 -2.20 -8.27 3.21
N ILE A 163 -3.26 -8.99 3.55
CA ILE A 163 -3.65 -10.28 2.96
C ILE A 163 -5.15 -10.38 2.69
N GLU A 164 -5.53 -11.22 1.72
CA GLU A 164 -6.94 -11.43 1.41
C GLU A 164 -7.56 -12.33 2.47
N ILE A 165 -8.66 -11.87 3.08
CA ILE A 165 -9.42 -12.67 4.04
C ILE A 165 -10.90 -12.38 3.82
N ASN A 166 -11.64 -13.40 3.42
CA ASN A 166 -13.10 -13.35 3.30
C ASN A 166 -13.68 -14.77 3.39
N ILE A 167 -15.01 -14.88 3.28
CA ILE A 167 -15.69 -16.18 3.42
C ILE A 167 -15.31 -17.19 2.31
N ASP A 168 -14.90 -16.70 1.13
CA ASP A 168 -14.48 -17.53 0.00
C ASP A 168 -12.97 -17.81 0.00
N ASN A 169 -12.17 -16.88 0.52
CA ASN A 169 -10.72 -17.01 0.67
C ASN A 169 -10.32 -17.01 2.15
N ILE A 170 -10.26 -18.22 2.70
CA ILE A 170 -9.84 -18.51 4.08
C ILE A 170 -8.41 -19.06 4.16
N SER A 171 -7.64 -19.04 3.07
CA SER A 171 -6.34 -19.72 2.99
C SER A 171 -5.38 -19.31 4.12
N ALA A 172 -5.36 -18.04 4.48
CA ALA A 172 -4.56 -17.46 5.55
C ALA A 172 -4.81 -18.07 6.95
N LEU A 173 -5.99 -18.69 7.18
CA LEU A 173 -6.30 -19.40 8.43
C LEU A 173 -5.61 -20.76 8.53
N THR A 174 -5.09 -21.29 7.42
CA THR A 174 -4.59 -22.68 7.34
C THR A 174 -3.15 -22.80 6.87
N ASP A 175 -2.56 -21.72 6.34
CA ASP A 175 -1.23 -21.73 5.74
C ASP A 175 -0.13 -21.15 6.65
N GLY A 176 -0.45 -20.88 7.93
CA GLY A 176 0.45 -20.31 8.93
C GLY A 176 0.64 -18.80 8.86
N THR A 177 0.04 -18.09 7.89
CA THR A 177 0.20 -16.64 7.76
C THR A 177 -0.36 -15.91 8.98
N LEU A 178 -1.57 -16.26 9.43
CA LEU A 178 -2.16 -15.63 10.61
C LEU A 178 -1.51 -16.07 11.92
N ASP A 179 -1.03 -17.31 11.98
CA ASP A 179 -0.27 -17.82 13.14
C ASP A 179 1.02 -17.03 13.34
N GLN A 180 1.79 -16.82 12.26
CA GLN A 180 3.00 -15.98 12.29
C GLN A 180 2.67 -14.54 12.70
N CYS A 181 1.56 -13.98 12.19
CA CYS A 181 1.15 -12.63 12.55
C CYS A 181 0.90 -12.52 14.06
N LEU A 182 0.20 -13.49 14.64
CA LEU A 182 -0.07 -13.56 16.06
C LEU A 182 1.22 -13.77 16.88
N GLU A 183 2.09 -14.67 16.44
CA GLU A 183 3.36 -15.00 17.11
C GLU A 183 4.31 -13.81 17.22
N HIS A 184 4.40 -12.99 16.16
CA HIS A 184 5.37 -11.90 16.06
C HIS A 184 4.76 -10.51 16.29
N GLY A 185 3.47 -10.41 16.62
CA GLY A 185 2.79 -9.12 16.80
C GLY A 185 2.66 -8.30 15.52
N ILE A 186 2.63 -8.96 14.36
CA ILE A 186 2.43 -8.34 13.05
C ILE A 186 0.92 -8.19 12.83
N THR A 187 0.47 -7.02 12.36
CA THR A 187 -0.94 -6.77 12.10
C THR A 187 -1.35 -7.35 10.73
N PRO A 188 -2.24 -8.35 10.66
CA PRO A 188 -2.81 -8.77 9.39
C PRO A 188 -3.85 -7.73 8.94
N MET A 189 -3.59 -7.05 7.83
CA MET A 189 -4.56 -6.12 7.25
C MET A 189 -5.40 -6.87 6.22
N ALA A 190 -6.66 -7.16 6.54
CA ALA A 190 -7.56 -7.87 5.64
C ALA A 190 -8.00 -6.97 4.47
N TRP A 191 -7.75 -7.38 3.23
CA TRP A 191 -8.36 -6.79 2.03
C TRP A 191 -9.42 -7.71 1.43
N CYS A 192 -10.32 -7.13 0.64
CA CYS A 192 -11.46 -7.82 0.03
C CYS A 192 -12.40 -8.54 1.04
N PRO A 193 -12.80 -7.93 2.18
CA PRO A 193 -13.54 -8.64 3.22
C PRO A 193 -14.90 -9.19 2.78
N LEU A 194 -15.45 -8.70 1.66
CA LEU A 194 -16.73 -9.12 1.10
C LEU A 194 -16.60 -10.11 -0.07
N GLY A 195 -15.43 -10.75 -0.29
CA GLY A 195 -15.24 -11.73 -1.38
C GLY A 195 -15.13 -11.12 -2.79
N GLY A 196 -15.10 -9.79 -2.84
CA GLY A 196 -15.11 -9.01 -4.07
C GLY A 196 -16.55 -8.77 -4.52
N VAL A 197 -16.90 -7.51 -4.74
CA VAL A 197 -17.95 -7.23 -5.73
C VAL A 197 -17.25 -7.43 -7.08
N ALA A 198 -17.70 -8.41 -7.86
CA ALA A 198 -17.26 -8.60 -9.24
C ALA A 198 -17.62 -7.36 -10.05
N TYR A 199 -16.80 -6.32 -10.00
CA TYR A 199 -16.80 -5.28 -11.01
C TYR A 199 -15.82 -5.72 -12.09
N PRO A 200 -16.28 -5.84 -13.35
CA PRO A 200 -15.37 -6.00 -14.47
C PRO A 200 -14.35 -4.86 -14.43
N ALA A 201 -13.08 -5.21 -14.60
CA ALA A 201 -12.01 -4.25 -14.82
C ALA A 201 -12.27 -3.42 -16.08
#